data_AF-A0A7S2HH08-F1
#
_entry.id   AF-A0A7S2HH08-F1
#
_cell.length_a   1.000
_cell.length_b   1.000
_cell.length_c   1.000
_cell.angle_alpha   90.00
_cell.angle_beta   90.00
_cell.angle_gamma   90.00
#
_symmetry.space_group_name_H-M   'P 1'
#
loop_
_entity.id
_entity.type
_entity.pdbx_description
1 polymer ?
#
loop_
_entity_poly.entity_id
_entity_poly.type
_entity_poly.pdbx_seq_one_letter_code
_entity_poly.pdbx_strand_id
1 'polypeptide(L)'
;SVFNDTFALVLRRSGEGAPVRELLAVDSSAQTIAWPADSVGRFRNLDPEKPAPGQAGDNNALALDMWILERFPPMTCEQTEISEARPYAPVAVARRNETRNGQWVEVADCRGYTSASPSCNFVRDGAHFECTGHYREVRQRDWGVESGHFIVWMRVAGLPSFRKLWGRLDTPLPAGSVLEVHFQDSFEVREFGGRKALVVSTSSVLGGRNDFLGWGFVAVGSCCLIFSVVLLSKYTVHGPRPLGDPTLLTPVER
;
A
#
# COMPACT_ATOMS: atom_id res chain seq x y z
N SER A 1 -5.41 -10.91 -9.70
CA SER A 1 -4.10 -11.09 -9.06
C SER A 1 -3.96 -10.06 -7.93
N VAL A 2 -3.36 -10.44 -6.80
CA VAL A 2 -3.05 -9.54 -5.68
C VAL A 2 -1.53 -9.49 -5.50
N PHE A 3 -1.00 -8.31 -5.23
CA PHE A 3 0.43 -8.12 -4.99
C PHE A 3 0.87 -8.92 -3.76
N ASN A 4 1.86 -9.80 -3.95
CA ASN A 4 2.26 -10.77 -2.93
C ASN A 4 3.76 -10.79 -2.59
N ASP A 5 4.53 -9.79 -3.02
CA ASP A 5 5.89 -9.64 -2.51
C ASP A 5 5.88 -9.29 -1.01
N THR A 6 6.94 -9.68 -0.31
CA THR A 6 7.19 -9.25 1.08
C THR A 6 8.62 -8.76 1.20
N PHE A 7 8.86 -7.87 2.15
CA PHE A 7 10.21 -7.40 2.42
C PHE A 7 10.38 -7.02 3.88
N ALA A 8 11.63 -7.02 4.32
CA ALA A 8 12.05 -6.50 5.60
C ALA A 8 13.07 -5.39 5.41
N LEU A 9 13.01 -4.40 6.29
CA LEU A 9 13.88 -3.24 6.27
C LEU A 9 14.80 -3.27 7.48
N VAL A 10 16.10 -3.25 7.25
CA VAL A 10 17.11 -3.22 8.31
C VAL A 10 17.89 -1.92 8.20
N LEU A 11 17.93 -1.17 9.30
CA LEU A 11 18.73 0.04 9.40
C LEU A 11 20.09 -0.29 9.98
N ARG A 12 21.15 0.04 9.25
CA ARG A 12 22.52 -0.04 9.73
C ARG A 12 23.04 1.36 10.05
N ARG A 13 23.30 1.61 11.33
CA ARG A 13 23.90 2.88 11.81
C ARG A 13 25.41 2.73 11.97
N SER A 14 26.17 3.68 11.43
CA SER A 14 27.61 3.78 11.65
C SER A 14 27.85 4.69 12.86
N GLY A 15 27.94 4.13 14.07
CA GLY A 15 28.38 4.84 15.28
C GLY A 15 29.84 4.54 15.60
N GLU A 16 30.44 5.28 16.54
CA GLU A 16 31.72 4.90 17.17
C GLU A 16 31.54 3.59 17.97
N GLY A 17 31.67 2.45 17.29
CA GLY A 17 31.42 1.13 17.86
C GLY A 17 31.05 0.09 16.79
N ALA A 18 30.64 -1.10 17.23
CA ALA A 18 30.12 -2.11 16.31
C ALA A 18 28.85 -1.59 15.60
N PRO A 19 28.68 -1.85 14.28
CA PRO A 19 27.51 -1.39 13.55
C PRO A 19 26.23 -1.95 14.17
N VAL A 20 25.34 -1.07 14.63
CA VAL A 20 24.04 -1.47 15.15
C VAL A 20 23.11 -1.71 13.96
N ARG A 21 22.65 -2.95 13.81
CA ARG A 21 21.61 -3.36 12.86
C ARG A 21 20.28 -3.43 13.60
N GLU A 22 19.29 -2.69 13.11
CA GLU A 22 17.96 -2.61 13.71
C GLU A 22 16.90 -2.97 12.66
N LEU A 23 16.09 -3.98 12.94
CA LEU A 23 14.93 -4.31 12.11
C LEU A 23 13.87 -3.21 12.29
N LEU A 24 13.49 -2.55 11.21
CA LEU A 24 12.53 -1.46 11.25
C LEU A 24 11.09 -2.01 11.27
N ALA A 25 10.30 -1.55 12.24
CA ALA A 25 8.87 -1.79 12.27
C ALA A 25 8.17 -0.91 11.23
N VAL A 26 7.52 -1.53 10.24
CA VAL A 26 6.72 -0.85 9.22
C VAL A 26 5.25 -0.99 9.58
N ASP A 27 4.55 0.12 9.80
CA ASP A 27 3.10 0.07 10.00
C ASP A 27 2.39 -0.05 8.65
N SER A 28 1.83 -1.23 8.39
CA SER A 28 1.04 -1.55 7.20
C SER A 28 -0.45 -1.74 7.49
N SER A 29 -0.92 -1.34 8.67
CA SER A 29 -2.32 -1.52 9.04
C SER A 29 -3.26 -0.71 8.14
N ALA A 30 -4.47 -1.21 7.92
CA ALA A 30 -5.48 -0.54 7.10
C ALA A 30 -5.75 0.91 7.51
N GLN A 31 -5.74 1.20 8.82
CA GLN A 31 -5.92 2.56 9.34
C GLN A 31 -4.79 3.52 8.92
N THR A 32 -3.59 2.99 8.73
CA THR A 32 -2.39 3.77 8.41
C THR A 32 -2.22 3.96 6.91
N ILE A 33 -2.44 2.92 6.10
CA ILE A 33 -2.13 2.95 4.66
C ILE A 33 -3.33 3.10 3.73
N ALA A 34 -4.54 2.76 4.18
CA ALA A 34 -5.74 2.91 3.38
C ALA A 34 -6.44 4.25 3.64
N TRP A 35 -7.34 4.62 2.74
CA TRP A 35 -8.19 5.79 2.95
C TRP A 35 -9.26 5.46 4.00
N PRO A 36 -9.58 6.38 4.93
CA PRO A 36 -10.60 6.14 5.95
C PRO A 36 -11.96 5.68 5.40
N ALA A 37 -12.35 6.19 4.23
CA ALA A 37 -13.60 5.82 3.56
C ALA A 37 -13.64 4.38 3.04
N ASP A 38 -12.48 3.74 2.79
CA ASP A 38 -12.44 2.33 2.41
C ASP A 38 -12.20 1.42 3.61
N SER A 39 -11.37 1.85 4.57
CA SER A 39 -11.08 1.05 5.76
C SER A 39 -12.28 0.96 6.72
N VAL A 40 -13.21 1.92 6.65
CA VAL A 40 -14.42 1.93 7.47
C VAL A 40 -15.62 1.48 6.63
N GLY A 41 -16.03 0.22 6.82
CA GLY A 41 -17.34 -0.29 6.39
C GLY A 41 -17.44 -0.79 4.94
N ARG A 42 -16.56 -0.37 4.03
CA ARG A 42 -16.61 -0.83 2.63
C ARG A 42 -16.14 -2.28 2.47
N PHE A 43 -15.04 -2.62 3.11
CA PHE A 43 -14.54 -3.99 3.17
C PHE A 43 -14.86 -4.55 4.55
N ARG A 44 -15.46 -5.74 4.58
CA ARG A 44 -15.85 -6.44 5.81
C ARG A 44 -15.58 -7.92 5.69
N ASN A 45 -14.90 -8.46 6.68
CA ASN A 45 -14.66 -9.89 6.75
C ASN A 45 -15.98 -10.61 7.01
N LEU A 46 -16.25 -11.64 6.21
CA LEU A 46 -17.21 -12.68 6.56
C LEU A 46 -16.48 -13.71 7.42
N ASP A 47 -17.12 -14.19 8.48
CA ASP A 47 -16.53 -15.21 9.36
C ASP A 47 -16.28 -16.51 8.57
N PRO A 48 -15.02 -16.91 8.34
CA PRO A 48 -14.69 -18.07 7.51
C PRO A 48 -15.22 -19.40 8.10
N GLU A 49 -15.39 -19.46 9.42
CA GLU A 49 -15.76 -20.69 10.14
C GLU A 49 -17.28 -20.88 10.26
N LYS A 50 -18.08 -19.85 9.96
CA LYS A 50 -19.54 -19.96 10.00
C LYS A 50 -20.09 -20.77 8.83
N PRO A 51 -21.22 -21.48 9.00
CA PRO A 51 -21.91 -22.17 7.92
C PRO A 51 -22.28 -21.22 6.78
N ALA A 52 -22.06 -21.66 5.54
CA ALA A 52 -22.39 -20.88 4.36
C ALA A 52 -23.91 -20.94 4.05
N PRO A 53 -24.57 -19.80 3.83
CA PRO A 53 -26.00 -19.79 3.53
C PRO A 53 -26.27 -20.47 2.19
N GLY A 54 -27.12 -21.49 2.19
CA GLY A 54 -27.52 -22.23 0.99
C GLY A 54 -26.56 -23.33 0.54
N GLN A 55 -25.48 -23.62 1.29
CA GLN A 55 -24.61 -24.78 1.07
C GLN A 55 -24.58 -25.65 2.34
N ALA A 56 -25.18 -26.84 2.25
CA ALA A 56 -25.33 -27.71 3.41
C ALA A 56 -24.00 -28.38 3.77
N GLY A 57 -23.45 -28.06 4.94
CA GLY A 57 -22.26 -28.71 5.51
C GLY A 57 -20.95 -27.93 5.30
N ASP A 58 -20.90 -26.99 4.36
CA ASP A 58 -19.70 -26.18 4.10
C ASP A 58 -19.69 -24.92 4.96
N ASN A 59 -18.50 -24.55 5.48
CA ASN A 59 -18.29 -23.23 6.06
C ASN A 59 -18.00 -22.18 4.97
N ASN A 60 -17.99 -20.90 5.34
CA ASN A 60 -17.74 -19.81 4.39
C ASN A 60 -16.36 -19.91 3.72
N ALA A 61 -15.33 -20.38 4.44
CA ALA A 61 -13.99 -20.56 3.88
C ALA A 61 -14.00 -21.48 2.66
N LEU A 62 -14.70 -22.62 2.76
CA LEU A 62 -14.80 -23.63 1.70
C LEU A 62 -15.80 -23.24 0.61
N ALA A 63 -16.96 -22.74 1.03
CA ALA A 63 -18.06 -22.39 0.14
C ALA A 63 -17.68 -21.28 -0.84
N LEU A 64 -16.95 -20.27 -0.35
CA LEU A 64 -16.62 -19.06 -1.08
C LEU A 64 -15.18 -19.03 -1.59
N ASP A 65 -14.42 -20.11 -1.37
CA ASP A 65 -13.01 -20.19 -1.74
C ASP A 65 -12.23 -18.96 -1.22
N MET A 66 -12.18 -18.81 0.11
CA MET A 66 -11.57 -17.64 0.76
C MET A 66 -10.02 -17.70 0.73
N TRP A 67 -9.44 -17.90 -0.46
CA TRP A 67 -7.99 -17.94 -0.71
C TRP A 67 -7.25 -16.72 -0.16
N ILE A 68 -7.94 -15.59 0.00
CA ILE A 68 -7.39 -14.34 0.53
C ILE A 68 -6.80 -14.52 1.95
N LEU A 69 -7.31 -15.49 2.71
CA LEU A 69 -6.85 -15.81 4.07
C LEU A 69 -5.45 -16.42 4.10
N GLU A 70 -5.00 -17.03 3.00
CA GLU A 70 -3.61 -17.49 2.87
C GLU A 70 -2.65 -16.31 2.75
N ARG A 71 -3.11 -15.22 2.13
CA ARG A 71 -2.28 -14.05 1.88
C ARG A 71 -2.32 -13.03 3.02
N PHE A 72 -3.49 -12.87 3.63
CA PHE A 72 -3.74 -11.94 4.73
C PHE A 72 -4.37 -12.69 5.91
N PRO A 73 -3.61 -13.55 6.59
CA PRO A 73 -4.10 -14.30 7.74
C PRO A 73 -4.26 -13.40 8.98
N PRO A 74 -5.05 -13.83 9.99
CA PRO A 74 -5.17 -13.11 11.26
C PRO A 74 -3.89 -13.17 12.12
N MET A 75 -3.01 -14.15 11.86
CA MET A 75 -1.72 -14.33 12.52
C MET A 75 -0.62 -14.51 11.48
N THR A 76 0.51 -13.85 11.66
CA THR A 76 1.73 -14.04 10.86
C THR A 76 2.87 -14.56 11.73
N CYS A 77 3.86 -15.17 11.11
CA CYS A 77 5.10 -15.54 11.76
C CYS A 77 6.23 -14.66 11.24
N GLU A 78 6.68 -13.71 12.06
CA GLU A 78 7.65 -12.68 11.65
C GLU A 78 9.03 -12.98 12.22
N GLN A 79 10.05 -12.85 11.39
CA GLN A 79 11.44 -13.00 11.79
C GLN A 79 11.86 -11.81 12.67
N THR A 80 12.40 -12.09 13.85
CA THR A 80 12.76 -11.05 14.83
C THR A 80 14.16 -10.47 14.61
N GLU A 81 15.02 -11.17 13.88
CA GLU A 81 16.39 -10.76 13.63
C GLU A 81 16.82 -11.16 12.21
N ILE A 82 17.43 -10.20 11.49
CA ILE A 82 17.99 -10.41 10.15
C ILE A 82 19.48 -10.04 10.19
N SER A 83 20.32 -10.99 9.79
CA SER A 83 21.78 -10.84 9.76
C SER A 83 22.38 -11.72 8.67
N GLU A 84 23.71 -11.66 8.49
CA GLU A 84 24.40 -12.53 7.53
C GLU A 84 24.30 -14.02 7.89
N ALA A 85 24.31 -14.35 9.18
CA ALA A 85 24.11 -15.73 9.64
C ALA A 85 22.64 -16.17 9.58
N ARG A 86 21.70 -15.20 9.55
CA ARG A 86 20.25 -15.43 9.54
C ARG A 86 19.61 -14.53 8.47
N PRO A 87 19.73 -14.91 7.18
CA PRO A 87 19.14 -14.12 6.10
C PRO A 87 17.62 -14.04 6.27
N TYR A 88 17.02 -13.05 5.62
CA TYR A 88 15.58 -12.90 5.58
C TYR A 88 14.93 -14.13 4.93
N ALA A 89 14.08 -14.82 5.68
CA ALA A 89 13.35 -16.00 5.24
C ALA A 89 11.90 -15.87 5.72
N PRO A 90 10.99 -15.36 4.87
CA PRO A 90 9.59 -15.19 5.23
C PRO A 90 8.90 -16.54 5.41
N VAL A 91 7.87 -16.54 6.25
CA VAL A 91 7.09 -17.73 6.59
C VAL A 91 5.67 -17.54 6.06
N ALA A 92 5.14 -18.57 5.40
CA ALA A 92 3.78 -18.58 4.89
C ALA A 92 2.84 -19.31 5.87
N VAL A 93 1.55 -19.01 5.78
CA VAL A 93 0.54 -19.80 6.50
C VAL A 93 0.39 -21.16 5.81
N ALA A 94 0.27 -22.20 6.64
CA ALA A 94 0.05 -23.57 6.19
C ALA A 94 -1.32 -23.70 5.53
N ARG A 95 -1.47 -24.69 4.67
CA ARG A 95 -2.76 -25.08 4.11
C ARG A 95 -3.21 -26.39 4.75
N ARG A 96 -4.51 -26.54 4.91
CA ARG A 96 -5.15 -27.82 5.25
C ARG A 96 -6.08 -28.25 4.13
N ASN A 97 -6.14 -29.57 3.96
CA ASN A 97 -7.03 -30.19 2.99
C ASN A 97 -8.40 -30.40 3.62
N GLU A 98 -9.42 -29.89 2.97
CA GLU A 98 -10.82 -30.06 3.34
C GLU A 98 -11.57 -30.68 2.16
N THR A 99 -12.68 -31.37 2.45
CA THR A 99 -13.49 -31.99 1.41
C THR A 99 -14.73 -31.15 1.13
N ARG A 100 -14.88 -30.73 -0.13
CA ARG A 100 -16.06 -30.03 -0.63
C ARG A 100 -16.68 -30.85 -1.76
N ASN A 101 -17.91 -31.35 -1.59
CA ASN A 101 -18.60 -32.17 -2.59
C ASN A 101 -17.76 -33.35 -3.14
N GLY A 102 -16.94 -33.98 -2.30
CA GLY A 102 -16.05 -35.07 -2.70
C GLY A 102 -14.77 -34.65 -3.44
N GLN A 103 -14.54 -33.34 -3.63
CA GLN A 103 -13.29 -32.79 -4.13
C GLN A 103 -12.46 -32.21 -2.99
N TRP A 104 -11.14 -32.37 -3.08
CA TRP A 104 -10.21 -31.76 -2.15
C TRP A 104 -10.04 -30.28 -2.47
N VAL A 105 -10.18 -29.44 -1.45
CA VAL A 105 -9.94 -28.01 -1.52
C VAL A 105 -8.93 -27.66 -0.43
N GLU A 106 -7.90 -26.92 -0.81
CA GLU A 106 -6.94 -26.37 0.14
C GLU A 106 -7.50 -25.08 0.74
N VAL A 107 -7.44 -24.95 2.06
CA VAL A 107 -7.78 -23.70 2.76
C VAL A 107 -6.68 -23.33 3.74
N ALA A 108 -6.57 -22.04 4.06
CA ALA A 108 -5.64 -21.56 5.08
C ALA A 108 -5.87 -22.27 6.42
N ASP A 109 -4.80 -22.84 6.98
CA ASP A 109 -4.85 -23.55 8.26
C ASP A 109 -4.74 -22.59 9.44
N CYS A 110 -5.76 -21.75 9.55
CA CYS A 110 -6.02 -20.93 10.72
C CYS A 110 -7.38 -21.28 11.32
N ARG A 111 -7.54 -20.90 12.59
CA ARG A 111 -8.76 -21.11 13.37
C ARG A 111 -9.05 -19.92 14.28
N GLY A 112 -10.32 -19.76 14.65
CA GLY A 112 -10.78 -18.72 15.55
C GLY A 112 -10.60 -17.32 14.97
N TYR A 113 -10.88 -17.13 13.68
CA TYR A 113 -10.67 -15.87 12.96
C TYR A 113 -11.37 -14.67 13.62
N THR A 114 -12.57 -14.89 14.16
CA THR A 114 -13.38 -13.89 14.88
C THR A 114 -13.21 -13.96 16.40
N SER A 115 -12.37 -14.88 16.89
CA SER A 115 -12.14 -15.07 18.32
C SER A 115 -11.14 -14.06 18.90
N ALA A 116 -11.06 -14.01 20.22
CA ALA A 116 -10.05 -13.20 20.91
C ALA A 116 -8.61 -13.72 20.70
N SER A 117 -8.43 -14.98 20.32
CA SER A 117 -7.16 -15.68 20.21
C SER A 117 -7.12 -16.55 18.94
N PRO A 118 -7.00 -15.94 17.74
CA PRO A 118 -6.80 -16.70 16.51
C PRO A 118 -5.48 -17.46 16.55
N SER A 119 -5.42 -18.59 15.84
CA SER A 119 -4.20 -19.40 15.69
C SER A 119 -4.02 -19.81 14.24
N CYS A 120 -2.78 -19.91 13.78
CA CYS A 120 -2.43 -20.37 12.44
C CYS A 120 -1.25 -21.33 12.52
N ASN A 121 -1.26 -22.37 11.68
CA ASN A 121 -0.08 -23.16 11.42
C ASN A 121 0.73 -22.52 10.30
N PHE A 122 2.04 -22.73 10.33
CA PHE A 122 2.96 -22.09 9.40
C PHE A 122 3.79 -23.12 8.62
N VAL A 123 4.23 -22.72 7.44
CA VAL A 123 5.13 -23.48 6.58
C VAL A 123 6.25 -22.59 6.06
N ARG A 124 7.42 -23.19 5.89
CA ARG A 124 8.58 -22.57 5.25
C ARG A 124 9.21 -23.60 4.33
N ASP A 125 9.47 -23.20 3.08
CA ASP A 125 10.03 -24.08 2.05
C ASP A 125 9.24 -25.39 1.86
N GLY A 126 7.91 -25.33 2.05
CA GLY A 126 7.01 -26.48 1.93
C GLY A 126 6.95 -27.42 3.14
N ALA A 127 7.72 -27.17 4.20
CA ALA A 127 7.69 -27.95 5.44
C ALA A 127 6.99 -27.20 6.57
N HIS A 128 6.38 -27.94 7.50
CA HIS A 128 5.83 -27.37 8.73
C HIS A 128 6.91 -26.58 9.48
N PHE A 129 6.56 -25.37 9.93
CA PHE A 129 7.45 -24.47 10.61
C PHE A 129 6.84 -24.02 11.93
N GLU A 130 7.58 -24.23 13.02
CA GLU A 130 7.17 -23.75 14.34
C GLU A 130 7.69 -22.34 14.56
N CYS A 131 6.79 -21.40 14.91
CA CYS A 131 7.12 -19.98 15.01
C CYS A 131 7.81 -19.62 16.33
N THR A 132 8.99 -20.19 16.57
CA THR A 132 9.75 -20.03 17.83
C THR A 132 11.19 -19.54 17.60
N GLY A 133 11.86 -19.12 18.68
CA GLY A 133 13.25 -18.67 18.64
C GLY A 133 13.43 -17.30 17.97
N HIS A 134 14.00 -17.29 16.76
CA HIS A 134 14.22 -16.06 15.96
C HIS A 134 12.99 -15.63 15.15
N TYR A 135 11.84 -16.20 15.50
CA TYR A 135 10.55 -15.89 14.91
C TYR A 135 9.55 -15.66 16.03
N ARG A 136 8.54 -14.86 15.75
CA ARG A 136 7.47 -14.54 16.69
C ARG A 136 6.15 -14.49 15.95
N GLU A 137 5.13 -15.09 16.57
CA GLU A 137 3.76 -14.92 16.12
C GLU A 137 3.28 -13.50 16.37
N VAL A 138 2.77 -12.86 15.33
CA VAL A 138 2.24 -11.50 15.37
C VAL A 138 0.78 -11.54 14.97
N ARG A 139 -0.08 -11.12 15.89
CA ARG A 139 -1.49 -10.89 15.59
C ARG A 139 -1.62 -9.66 14.70
N GLN A 140 -2.23 -9.85 13.54
CA GLN A 140 -2.51 -8.76 12.63
C GLN A 140 -3.67 -7.91 13.15
N ARG A 141 -3.56 -6.58 13.01
CA ARG A 141 -4.64 -5.64 13.36
C ARG A 141 -5.83 -5.78 12.42
N ASP A 142 -5.54 -6.11 11.17
CA ASP A 142 -6.46 -6.25 10.05
C ASP A 142 -6.04 -7.46 9.20
N TRP A 143 -7.02 -8.24 8.74
CA TRP A 143 -6.80 -9.50 8.02
C TRP A 143 -7.87 -9.69 6.94
N GLY A 144 -7.68 -10.70 6.08
CA GLY A 144 -8.59 -11.03 4.99
C GLY A 144 -8.82 -9.83 4.07
N VAL A 145 -10.09 -9.52 3.81
CA VAL A 145 -10.46 -8.38 2.95
C VAL A 145 -10.36 -7.04 3.65
N GLU A 146 -10.25 -7.02 4.99
CA GLU A 146 -10.03 -5.80 5.75
C GLU A 146 -8.54 -5.41 5.81
N SER A 147 -7.63 -6.28 5.35
CA SER A 147 -6.19 -6.00 5.32
C SER A 147 -5.88 -4.72 4.52
N GLY A 148 -5.04 -3.86 5.07
CA GLY A 148 -4.60 -2.62 4.44
C GLY A 148 -3.97 -2.85 3.06
N HIS A 149 -3.15 -3.90 2.92
CA HIS A 149 -2.54 -4.27 1.65
C HIS A 149 -3.58 -4.66 0.61
N PHE A 150 -4.62 -5.40 1.00
CA PHE A 150 -5.71 -5.74 0.11
C PHE A 150 -6.51 -4.49 -0.32
N ILE A 151 -6.93 -3.66 0.64
CA ILE A 151 -7.72 -2.46 0.36
C ILE A 151 -6.98 -1.50 -0.56
N VAL A 152 -5.68 -1.25 -0.31
CA VAL A 152 -4.84 -0.40 -1.16
C VAL A 152 -4.70 -1.01 -2.56
N TRP A 153 -4.58 -2.34 -2.66
CA TRP A 153 -4.49 -3.02 -3.95
C TRP A 153 -5.78 -2.88 -4.77
N MET A 154 -6.94 -3.05 -4.13
CA MET A 154 -8.26 -2.99 -4.77
C MET A 154 -8.63 -1.61 -5.34
N ARG A 155 -7.97 -0.53 -4.91
CA ARG A 155 -8.10 0.77 -5.55
C ARG A 155 -7.37 0.78 -6.90
N VAL A 156 -8.11 0.68 -8.00
CA VAL A 156 -7.56 0.71 -9.36
C VAL A 156 -6.80 2.01 -9.62
N ALA A 157 -5.59 1.90 -10.18
CA ALA A 157 -4.79 3.05 -10.59
C ALA A 157 -5.21 3.53 -11.98
N GLY A 158 -5.21 4.86 -12.21
CA GLY A 158 -5.59 5.43 -13.50
C GLY A 158 -4.52 5.37 -14.59
N LEU A 159 -3.27 5.01 -14.24
CA LEU A 159 -2.14 4.92 -15.16
C LEU A 159 -1.44 3.56 -15.04
N PRO A 160 -0.79 3.07 -16.12
CA PRO A 160 -0.06 1.79 -16.10
C PRO A 160 1.16 1.81 -15.19
N SER A 161 1.84 2.97 -15.07
CA SER A 161 2.87 3.20 -14.07
C SER A 161 2.21 3.81 -12.84
N PHE A 162 2.13 3.03 -11.77
CA PHE A 162 1.50 3.46 -10.52
C PHE A 162 2.36 3.07 -9.32
N ARG A 163 2.10 3.75 -8.20
CA ARG A 163 2.64 3.42 -6.89
C ARG A 163 1.50 3.18 -5.92
N LYS A 164 1.68 2.22 -5.02
CA LYS A 164 0.75 1.91 -3.95
C LYS A 164 1.51 1.95 -2.63
N LEU A 165 0.91 2.56 -1.61
CA LEU A 165 1.52 2.65 -0.29
C LEU A 165 1.52 1.27 0.35
N TRP A 166 2.71 0.75 0.67
CA TRP A 166 2.85 -0.56 1.33
C TRP A 166 2.88 -0.45 2.86
N GLY A 167 3.46 0.64 3.37
CA GLY A 167 3.64 0.86 4.80
C GLY A 167 4.18 2.23 5.12
N ARG A 168 4.11 2.62 6.40
CA ARG A 168 4.69 3.84 6.93
C ARG A 168 5.79 3.50 7.93
N LEU A 169 6.90 4.22 7.85
CA LEU A 169 7.95 4.23 8.85
C LEU A 169 7.79 5.49 9.69
N ASP A 170 7.50 5.32 10.98
CA ASP A 170 7.47 6.44 11.93
C ASP A 170 8.84 6.67 12.59
N THR A 171 9.79 5.75 12.39
CA THR A 171 11.16 5.89 12.86
C THR A 171 11.96 6.79 11.92
N PRO A 172 12.63 7.84 12.44
CA PRO A 172 13.47 8.70 11.62
C PRO A 172 14.70 7.92 11.13
N LEU A 173 15.06 8.13 9.86
CA LEU A 173 16.27 7.56 9.25
C LEU A 173 17.37 8.64 9.26
N PRO A 174 18.38 8.55 10.15
CA PRO A 174 19.44 9.56 10.24
C PRO A 174 20.27 9.60 8.96
N ALA A 175 20.78 10.79 8.61
CA ALA A 175 21.72 10.94 7.51
C ALA A 175 22.97 10.08 7.76
N GLY A 176 23.50 9.45 6.71
CA GLY A 176 24.66 8.56 6.79
C GLY A 176 24.35 7.13 7.27
N SER A 177 23.09 6.83 7.63
CA SER A 177 22.66 5.44 7.84
C SER A 177 22.47 4.70 6.52
N VAL A 178 22.61 3.38 6.54
CA VAL A 178 22.36 2.50 5.39
C VAL A 178 21.07 1.73 5.62
N LEU A 179 20.13 1.88 4.70
CA LEU A 179 18.88 1.12 4.70
C LEU A 179 19.08 -0.14 3.83
N GLU A 180 19.16 -1.29 4.49
CA GLU A 180 19.21 -2.60 3.85
C GLU A 180 17.78 -3.08 3.62
N VAL A 181 17.49 -3.57 2.41
CA VAL A 181 16.17 -4.06 2.03
C VAL A 181 16.30 -5.51 1.61
N HIS A 182 15.60 -6.39 2.33
CA HIS A 182 15.56 -7.81 2.02
C HIS A 182 14.21 -8.14 1.40
N PHE A 183 14.21 -8.63 0.16
CA PHE A 183 12.99 -8.93 -0.59
C PHE A 183 12.77 -10.44 -0.71
N GLN A 184 11.51 -10.83 -0.64
CA GLN A 184 11.00 -12.05 -1.22
C GLN A 184 10.18 -11.69 -2.46
N ASP A 185 10.73 -12.03 -3.62
CA ASP A 185 10.07 -11.88 -4.91
C ASP A 185 9.06 -13.03 -5.09
N SER A 186 7.77 -12.72 -5.12
CA SER A 186 6.67 -13.68 -5.28
C SER A 186 5.65 -13.25 -6.34
N PHE A 187 5.70 -11.99 -6.76
CA PHE A 187 4.87 -11.41 -7.79
C PHE A 187 5.67 -11.28 -9.09
N GLU A 188 5.57 -12.29 -9.95
CA GLU A 188 6.28 -12.30 -11.23
C GLU A 188 5.71 -11.23 -12.17
N VAL A 189 6.60 -10.39 -12.71
CA VAL A 189 6.22 -9.29 -13.62
C VAL A 189 6.89 -9.40 -14.99
N ARG A 190 7.90 -10.27 -15.14
CA ARG A 190 8.70 -10.37 -16.37
C ARG A 190 7.89 -10.93 -17.53
N GLU A 191 6.95 -11.82 -17.28
CA GLU A 191 6.11 -12.45 -18.31
C GLU A 191 5.35 -11.42 -19.16
N PHE A 192 4.96 -10.29 -18.55
CA PHE A 192 4.27 -9.20 -19.25
C PHE A 192 5.16 -7.95 -19.44
N GLY A 193 6.49 -8.11 -19.33
CA GLY A 193 7.46 -7.01 -19.52
C GLY A 193 7.38 -5.91 -18.46
N GLY A 194 6.78 -6.20 -17.30
CA GLY A 194 6.64 -5.27 -16.19
C GLY A 194 7.94 -5.03 -15.43
N ARG A 195 7.94 -3.96 -14.62
CA ARG A 195 9.01 -3.64 -13.67
C ARG A 195 8.40 -3.30 -12.33
N LYS A 196 9.10 -3.65 -11.25
CA LYS A 196 8.73 -3.31 -9.88
C LYS A 196 9.89 -2.67 -9.15
N ALA A 197 9.59 -1.75 -8.25
CA ALA A 197 10.55 -1.04 -7.44
C ALA A 197 9.94 -0.66 -6.09
N LEU A 198 10.75 -0.70 -5.04
CA LEU A 198 10.41 -0.09 -3.75
C LEU A 198 10.85 1.36 -3.77
N VAL A 199 9.95 2.27 -3.39
CA VAL A 199 10.23 3.70 -3.30
C VAL A 199 10.04 4.13 -1.85
N VAL A 200 11.12 4.59 -1.23
CA VAL A 200 11.11 5.20 0.10
C VAL A 200 11.06 6.72 -0.09
N SER A 201 10.05 7.38 0.47
CA SER A 201 9.85 8.82 0.33
C SER A 201 9.22 9.38 1.60
N THR A 202 9.53 10.63 1.90
CA THR A 202 8.77 11.44 2.87
C THR A 202 7.59 12.12 2.18
N SER A 203 6.57 12.49 2.94
CA SER A 203 5.42 13.27 2.47
C SER A 203 5.35 14.61 3.20
N SER A 204 4.95 15.64 2.47
CA SER A 204 4.61 16.95 2.99
C SER A 204 3.09 17.10 3.11
N VAL A 205 2.63 18.24 3.63
CA VAL A 205 1.19 18.61 3.64
C VAL A 205 0.58 18.59 2.23
N LEU A 206 1.35 18.95 1.21
CA LEU A 206 0.92 18.92 -0.20
C LEU A 206 1.06 17.53 -0.85
N GLY A 207 1.41 16.51 -0.07
CA GLY A 207 1.67 15.15 -0.52
C GLY A 207 3.15 14.87 -0.78
N GLY A 208 3.42 13.84 -1.59
CA GLY A 208 4.78 13.48 -2.00
C GLY A 208 5.35 14.46 -3.04
N ARG A 209 6.61 14.25 -3.42
CA ARG A 209 7.29 15.09 -4.40
C ARG A 209 6.52 15.20 -5.73
N ASN A 210 6.17 16.42 -6.13
CA ASN A 210 5.51 16.74 -7.39
C ASN A 210 5.90 18.15 -7.88
N ASP A 211 6.96 18.22 -8.68
CA ASP A 211 7.52 19.48 -9.15
C ASP A 211 6.65 20.13 -10.27
N PHE A 212 5.75 19.37 -10.90
CA PHE A 212 4.88 19.83 -12.00
C PHE A 212 3.93 20.94 -11.55
N LEU A 213 3.31 20.79 -10.37
CA LEU A 213 2.35 21.78 -9.87
C LEU A 213 3.04 23.13 -9.61
N GLY A 214 4.25 23.11 -9.05
CA GLY A 214 5.05 24.32 -8.82
C GLY A 214 5.38 25.04 -10.12
N TRP A 215 5.90 24.32 -11.12
CA TRP A 215 6.17 24.88 -12.44
C TRP A 215 4.90 25.41 -13.12
N GLY A 216 3.78 24.72 -12.98
CA GLY A 216 2.48 25.17 -13.49
C GLY A 216 2.07 26.53 -12.93
N PHE A 217 2.19 26.72 -11.61
CA PHE A 217 1.89 28.01 -10.98
C PHE A 217 2.85 29.12 -11.44
N VAL A 218 4.16 28.84 -11.54
CA VAL A 218 5.14 29.82 -12.03
C VAL A 218 4.85 30.22 -13.47
N ALA A 219 4.53 29.27 -14.34
CA ALA A 219 4.23 29.55 -15.74
C ALA A 219 2.98 30.41 -15.90
N VAL A 220 1.87 30.02 -15.26
CA VAL A 220 0.60 30.80 -15.33
C VAL A 220 0.78 32.18 -14.69
N GLY A 221 1.44 32.27 -13.54
CA GLY A 221 1.73 33.54 -12.88
C GLY A 221 2.58 34.47 -13.75
N SER A 222 3.60 33.94 -14.42
CA SER A 222 4.46 34.70 -15.34
C SER A 222 3.67 35.21 -16.56
N CYS A 223 2.81 34.37 -17.16
CA CYS A 223 1.93 34.79 -18.25
C CYS A 223 0.99 35.92 -17.83
N CYS A 224 0.37 35.81 -16.65
CA CYS A 224 -0.49 36.87 -16.11
C CYS A 224 0.29 38.18 -15.90
N LEU A 225 1.49 38.12 -15.33
CA LEU A 225 2.33 39.31 -15.14
C LEU A 225 2.70 39.98 -16.47
N ILE A 226 3.04 39.19 -17.50
CA ILE A 226 3.32 39.71 -18.85
C ILE A 226 2.07 40.42 -19.40
N PHE A 227 0.89 39.80 -19.31
CA PHE A 227 -0.35 40.44 -19.74
C PHE A 227 -0.66 41.71 -18.95
N SER A 228 -0.46 41.72 -17.63
CA SER A 228 -0.63 42.91 -16.80
C SER A 228 0.30 44.04 -17.25
N VAL A 229 1.57 43.76 -17.52
CA VAL A 229 2.54 44.76 -18.01
C VAL A 229 2.13 45.30 -19.38
N VAL A 230 1.72 44.43 -20.31
CA VAL A 230 1.28 44.83 -21.66
C VAL A 230 0.02 45.69 -21.61
N LEU A 231 -0.96 45.31 -20.79
CA LEU A 231 -2.20 46.08 -20.64
C LEU A 231 -1.95 47.41 -19.94
N LEU A 232 -1.08 47.43 -18.92
CA LEU A 232 -0.69 48.66 -18.22
C LEU A 232 0.11 49.60 -19.11
N SER A 233 1.05 49.09 -19.90
CA SER A 233 1.81 49.90 -20.85
C SER A 233 0.90 50.46 -21.94
N LYS A 234 -0.03 49.67 -22.48
CA LYS A 234 -1.06 50.15 -23.40
C LYS A 234 -1.91 51.27 -22.78
N TYR A 235 -2.39 51.08 -21.55
CA TYR A 235 -3.22 52.06 -20.84
C TYR A 235 -2.50 53.39 -20.60
N THR A 236 -1.23 53.32 -20.18
CA THR A 236 -0.43 54.50 -19.82
C THR A 236 0.14 55.23 -21.04
N VAL A 237 0.59 54.51 -22.08
CA VAL A 237 1.24 55.10 -23.27
C VAL A 237 0.23 55.58 -24.30
N HIS A 238 -0.89 54.86 -24.52
CA HIS A 238 -1.88 55.23 -25.54
C HIS A 238 -3.12 55.94 -24.98
N GLY A 239 -3.16 56.11 -23.65
CA GLY A 239 -4.27 56.74 -22.94
C GLY A 239 -5.52 55.85 -22.85
N PRO A 240 -6.34 56.01 -21.80
CA PRO A 240 -7.62 55.32 -21.70
C PRO A 240 -8.57 55.75 -22.81
N ARG A 241 -9.26 54.79 -23.43
CA ARG A 241 -10.46 55.10 -24.21
C ARG A 241 -11.56 55.62 -23.26
N PRO A 242 -12.40 56.57 -23.70
CA PRO A 242 -13.56 56.98 -22.91
C PRO A 242 -14.45 55.76 -22.64
N LEU A 243 -14.83 55.56 -21.38
CA LEU A 243 -15.74 54.48 -20.99
C LEU A 243 -17.15 54.82 -21.50
N GLY A 244 -17.76 53.91 -22.26
CA GLY A 244 -19.16 54.05 -22.70
C GLY A 244 -19.40 54.99 -23.89
N ASP A 245 -18.41 55.22 -24.75
CA ASP A 245 -18.57 56.04 -25.95
C ASP A 245 -19.53 55.38 -26.98
N PRO A 246 -20.71 55.97 -27.26
CA PRO A 246 -21.69 55.39 -28.18
C PRO A 246 -21.24 55.41 -29.64
N THR A 247 -20.19 56.18 -29.99
CA THR A 247 -19.65 56.22 -31.36
C THR A 247 -18.89 54.95 -31.75
N LEU A 248 -18.52 54.11 -30.78
CA LEU A 248 -17.87 52.82 -30.99
C LEU A 248 -18.85 51.65 -31.11
N LEU A 249 -20.16 51.92 -31.02
CA LEU A 249 -21.19 50.91 -31.23
C LEU A 249 -21.48 50.80 -32.73
N THR A 250 -21.36 49.59 -33.28
CA THR A 250 -21.87 49.32 -34.62
C THR A 250 -23.39 49.46 -34.62
N PRO A 251 -23.99 50.31 -35.48
CA PRO A 251 -25.43 50.43 -35.57
C PRO A 251 -26.05 49.06 -35.87
N VAL A 252 -27.08 48.68 -35.12
CA VAL A 252 -27.91 47.53 -35.47
C VAL A 252 -28.87 48.01 -36.56
N GLU A 253 -28.60 47.63 -37.82
CA GLU A 253 -29.58 47.82 -38.90
C GLU A 253 -30.86 47.05 -38.53
N ARG A 254 -32.00 47.74 -38.56
CA ARG A 254 -33.33 47.23 -38.20
C ARG A 254 -34.19 47.10 -39.44
#